data_AF-A0A7Y0D7Q4-F1
#
_entry.id   AF-A0A7Y0D7Q4-F1
#
_cell.length_a   1.000
_cell.length_b   1.000
_cell.length_c   1.000
_cell.angle_alpha   90.00
_cell.angle_beta   90.00
_cell.angle_gamma   90.00
#
_symmetry.space_group_name_H-M   'P 1'
#
loop_
_entity.id
_entity.type
_entity.pdbx_description
1 polymer ?
#
loop_
_entity_poly.entity_id
_entity_poly.type
_entity_poly.pdbx_seq_one_letter_code
_entity_poly.pdbx_strand_id
1 'polypeptide(L)'
;MARGRGGGLTRPSTARVLLVATGVLAFVARIGPVVVAGMLRGAMSYDEGVHLQVAQRLLAGQVTYRDVLFVHPPGMVLAQVPIAWLGQLMGEPSALAVSRCLAAGIGALTAVLVARLLLPRGLLAAGIGGAVAALFGPAVAADRVALLEGALSLGLVVALSALAAVERRGPAQPAIAAPAAPTAAVAPT
;
A
#
# COMPACT_ATOMS: atom_id res chain seq x y z
N MET A 1 35.71 23.82 8.58
CA MET A 1 34.30 23.90 9.01
C MET A 1 33.57 22.63 8.60
N ALA A 2 32.94 21.98 9.57
CA ALA A 2 32.46 20.62 9.51
C ALA A 2 31.18 20.43 8.67
N ARG A 3 31.08 19.30 7.97
CA ARG A 3 29.77 18.67 7.68
C ARG A 3 29.88 17.19 7.98
N GLY A 4 29.54 16.84 9.22
CA GLY A 4 29.42 15.47 9.66
C GLY A 4 28.37 14.75 8.83
N ARG A 5 28.81 13.87 7.93
CA ARG A 5 27.96 12.85 7.34
C ARG A 5 27.75 11.76 8.40
N GLY A 6 26.76 11.99 9.26
CA GLY A 6 26.15 10.94 10.09
C GLY A 6 25.39 9.94 9.22
N GLY A 7 26.08 9.27 8.31
CA GLY A 7 25.56 8.15 7.54
C GLY A 7 25.60 6.92 8.42
N GLY A 8 24.69 6.82 9.38
CA GLY A 8 24.48 5.60 10.14
C GLY A 8 24.17 4.48 9.14
N LEU A 9 25.14 3.58 8.94
CA LEU A 9 25.02 2.43 8.07
C LEU A 9 23.81 1.62 8.51
N THR A 10 22.70 1.74 7.79
CA THR A 10 21.53 0.91 8.01
C THR A 10 21.91 -0.52 7.64
N ARG A 11 22.06 -1.39 8.64
CA ARG A 11 22.20 -2.81 8.36
C ARG A 11 20.92 -3.26 7.64
N PRO A 12 21.02 -3.99 6.52
CA PRO A 12 19.86 -4.45 5.76
C PRO A 12 18.92 -5.36 6.58
N SER A 13 19.36 -5.86 7.73
CA SER A 13 18.52 -6.55 8.71
C SER A 13 17.56 -5.61 9.45
N THR A 14 18.03 -4.46 9.94
CA THR A 14 17.20 -3.51 10.71
C THR A 14 16.09 -2.92 9.87
N ALA A 15 16.36 -2.55 8.62
CA ALA A 15 15.33 -2.05 7.70
C ALA A 15 14.27 -3.12 7.41
N ARG A 16 14.66 -4.40 7.25
CA ARG A 16 13.72 -5.51 7.06
C ARG A 16 12.84 -5.72 8.28
N VAL A 17 13.43 -5.73 9.49
CA VAL A 17 12.67 -5.85 10.74
C VAL A 17 11.67 -4.72 10.88
N LEU A 18 12.06 -3.48 10.57
CA LEU A 18 11.15 -2.34 10.60
C LEU A 18 9.96 -2.53 9.66
N LEU A 19 10.20 -2.92 8.40
CA LEU A 19 9.12 -3.14 7.42
C LEU A 19 8.17 -4.27 7.85
N VAL A 20 8.71 -5.39 8.35
CA VAL A 20 7.88 -6.48 8.86
C VAL A 20 7.05 -6.02 10.06
N ALA A 21 7.67 -5.32 11.01
CA ALA A 21 6.97 -4.79 12.19
C ALA A 21 5.85 -3.81 11.79
N THR A 22 6.10 -2.91 10.83
CA THR A 22 5.07 -2.01 10.29
C THR A 22 3.91 -2.78 9.67
N GLY A 23 4.19 -3.81 8.86
CA GLY A 23 3.15 -4.63 8.24
C GLY A 23 2.31 -5.38 9.26
N VAL A 24 2.95 -6.02 10.24
CA VAL A 24 2.25 -6.72 11.34
C VAL A 24 1.41 -5.75 12.15
N LEU A 25 1.96 -4.60 12.54
CA LEU A 25 1.24 -3.57 13.28
C LEU A 25 0.00 -3.09 12.52
N ALA A 26 0.16 -2.77 11.24
CA ALA A 26 -0.93 -2.28 10.39
C ALA A 26 -2.04 -3.32 10.18
N PHE A 27 -1.68 -4.60 10.02
CA PHE A 27 -2.62 -5.70 9.89
C PHE A 27 -3.41 -5.90 11.20
N VAL A 28 -2.70 -5.98 12.33
CA VAL A 28 -3.30 -6.15 13.66
C VAL A 28 -4.19 -4.97 14.02
N ALA A 29 -3.79 -3.74 13.72
CA ALA A 29 -4.59 -2.54 13.97
C ALA A 29 -5.95 -2.57 13.23
N ARG A 30 -6.01 -3.21 12.06
CA ARG A 30 -7.23 -3.33 11.24
C ARG A 30 -8.08 -4.53 11.65
N ILE A 31 -7.47 -5.71 11.79
CA ILE A 31 -8.20 -6.95 12.06
C ILE A 31 -8.51 -7.16 13.54
N GLY A 32 -7.66 -6.67 14.44
CA GLY A 32 -7.77 -6.87 15.88
C GLY A 32 -9.12 -6.41 16.45
N PRO A 33 -9.53 -5.15 16.23
CA PRO A 33 -10.82 -4.66 16.69
C PRO A 33 -12.00 -5.45 16.11
N VAL A 34 -11.91 -5.90 14.86
CA VAL A 34 -12.93 -6.70 14.18
C VAL A 34 -13.11 -8.07 14.85
N VAL A 35 -12.00 -8.73 15.19
CA VAL A 35 -12.02 -10.03 15.88
C VAL A 35 -12.54 -9.88 17.30
N VAL A 36 -12.06 -8.88 18.05
CA VAL A 36 -12.47 -8.63 19.44
C VAL A 36 -13.97 -8.34 19.52
N ALA A 37 -14.53 -7.61 18.56
CA ALA A 37 -15.95 -7.32 18.50
C ALA A 37 -16.82 -8.51 18.02
N GLY A 38 -16.23 -9.66 17.66
CA GLY A 38 -16.94 -10.79 17.06
C GLY A 38 -17.47 -10.49 15.65
N MET A 39 -17.02 -9.40 15.05
CA MET A 39 -17.55 -8.85 13.79
C MET A 39 -16.86 -9.43 12.57
N LEU A 40 -16.03 -10.48 12.71
CA LEU A 40 -15.30 -11.06 11.57
C LEU A 40 -16.22 -11.74 10.55
N ARG A 41 -17.34 -12.32 11.02
CA ARG A 41 -18.36 -12.98 10.18
C ARG A 41 -19.71 -12.23 10.17
N GLY A 42 -19.88 -11.22 11.02
CA GLY A 42 -21.10 -10.42 11.11
C GLY A 42 -21.17 -9.32 10.08
N ALA A 43 -22.32 -8.64 9.94
CA ALA A 43 -22.46 -7.47 9.07
C ALA A 43 -21.81 -6.24 9.73
N MET A 44 -20.88 -5.56 9.04
CA MET A 44 -20.12 -4.45 9.62
C MET A 44 -20.30 -3.12 8.87
N SER A 45 -20.51 -3.17 7.55
CA SER A 45 -20.73 -1.98 6.74
C SER A 45 -21.81 -2.25 5.70
N TYR A 46 -22.60 -1.21 5.39
CA TYR A 46 -23.59 -1.26 4.32
C TYR A 46 -22.92 -1.50 2.96
N ASP A 47 -21.88 -0.72 2.65
CA ASP A 47 -21.19 -0.78 1.35
C ASP A 47 -20.50 -2.12 1.10
N GLU A 48 -20.06 -2.81 2.15
CA GLU A 48 -19.49 -4.16 2.06
C GLU A 48 -20.48 -5.16 1.48
N GLY A 49 -21.70 -5.14 2.01
CA GLY A 49 -22.79 -6.00 1.54
C GLY A 49 -23.21 -5.63 0.12
N VAL A 50 -23.31 -4.34 -0.19
CA VAL A 50 -23.63 -3.87 -1.56
C VAL A 50 -22.59 -4.35 -2.56
N HIS A 51 -21.29 -4.19 -2.27
CA HIS A 51 -20.21 -4.60 -3.16
C HIS A 51 -20.22 -6.11 -3.42
N LEU A 52 -20.37 -6.90 -2.35
CA LEU A 52 -20.41 -8.36 -2.46
C LEU A 52 -21.66 -8.84 -3.21
N GLN A 53 -22.82 -8.24 -2.93
CA GLN A 53 -24.08 -8.62 -3.57
C GLN A 53 -24.09 -8.28 -5.06
N VAL A 54 -23.53 -7.14 -5.47
CA VAL A 54 -23.38 -6.81 -6.89
C VAL A 54 -22.43 -7.79 -7.59
N ALA A 55 -21.37 -8.25 -6.92
CA ALA A 55 -20.50 -9.30 -7.46
C ALA A 55 -21.19 -10.67 -7.57
N GLN A 56 -22.04 -11.03 -6.61
CA GLN A 56 -22.88 -12.24 -6.69
C GLN A 56 -23.87 -12.16 -7.87
N ARG A 57 -24.48 -10.98 -8.09
CA ARG A 57 -25.36 -10.75 -9.24
C ARG A 57 -24.63 -10.87 -10.57
N LEU A 58 -23.38 -10.40 -10.64
CA LEU A 58 -22.53 -10.59 -11.82
C LEU A 58 -22.25 -12.08 -12.08
N LEU A 59 -21.97 -12.86 -11.03
CA LEU A 59 -21.85 -14.33 -11.14
C LEU A 59 -23.16 -15.01 -11.58
N ALA A 60 -24.31 -14.43 -11.24
CA ALA A 60 -25.62 -14.90 -11.69
C ALA A 60 -26.00 -14.42 -13.11
N GLY A 61 -25.08 -13.75 -13.82
CA GLY A 61 -25.29 -13.30 -15.20
C GLY A 61 -25.92 -11.91 -15.36
N GLN A 62 -26.09 -11.15 -14.28
CA GLN A 62 -26.58 -9.77 -14.33
C GLN A 62 -25.42 -8.78 -14.45
N VAL A 63 -25.34 -8.05 -15.57
CA VAL A 63 -24.22 -7.16 -15.86
C VAL A 63 -24.39 -5.82 -15.13
N THR A 64 -23.35 -5.38 -14.41
CA THR A 64 -23.32 -4.10 -13.70
C THR A 64 -23.54 -2.93 -14.66
N TYR A 65 -24.35 -1.94 -14.25
CA TYR A 65 -24.85 -0.78 -15.00
C TYR A 65 -25.81 -1.06 -16.16
N ARG A 66 -25.87 -2.30 -16.64
CA ARG A 66 -26.88 -2.72 -17.63
C ARG A 66 -28.15 -3.22 -16.94
N ASP A 67 -27.97 -4.18 -16.03
CA ASP A 67 -29.06 -4.88 -15.35
C ASP A 67 -29.15 -4.52 -13.86
N VAL A 68 -28.04 -4.00 -13.29
CA VAL A 68 -27.93 -3.64 -11.87
C VAL A 68 -27.30 -2.26 -11.74
N LEU A 69 -28.03 -1.31 -11.16
CA LEU A 69 -27.48 0.01 -10.86
C LEU A 69 -26.44 -0.09 -9.75
N PHE A 70 -25.27 0.49 -10.00
CA PHE A 70 -24.18 0.60 -9.04
C PHE A 70 -23.48 1.95 -9.22
N VAL A 71 -22.93 2.52 -8.14
CA VAL A 71 -22.38 3.89 -8.17
C VAL A 71 -20.86 3.90 -8.34
N HIS A 72 -20.15 2.95 -7.72
CA HIS A 72 -18.70 2.89 -7.79
C HIS A 72 -18.22 2.30 -9.11
N PRO A 73 -16.96 2.54 -9.52
CA PRO A 73 -16.38 1.94 -10.73
C PRO A 73 -16.45 0.40 -10.74
N PRO A 74 -16.55 -0.23 -11.93
CA PRO A 74 -16.78 -1.68 -12.03
C PRO A 74 -15.60 -2.51 -11.50
N GLY A 75 -14.41 -1.92 -11.46
CA GLY A 75 -13.21 -2.59 -10.93
C GLY A 75 -13.39 -3.12 -9.50
N MET A 76 -14.21 -2.46 -8.67
CA MET A 76 -14.51 -2.97 -7.33
C MET A 76 -15.37 -4.22 -7.35
N VAL A 77 -16.37 -4.27 -8.23
CA VAL A 77 -17.20 -5.46 -8.40
C VAL A 77 -16.33 -6.62 -8.88
N LEU A 78 -15.47 -6.39 -9.87
CA LEU A 78 -14.56 -7.39 -10.39
C LEU A 78 -13.58 -7.92 -9.32
N ALA A 79 -13.06 -7.04 -8.47
CA ALA A 79 -12.21 -7.43 -7.35
C ALA A 79 -12.94 -8.30 -6.32
N GLN A 80 -14.26 -8.13 -6.18
CA GLN A 80 -15.11 -8.90 -5.26
C GLN A 80 -15.62 -10.21 -5.85
N VAL A 81 -15.56 -10.42 -7.17
CA VAL A 81 -15.96 -11.69 -7.83
C VAL A 81 -15.32 -12.94 -7.21
N PRO A 82 -13.99 -13.03 -6.97
CA PRO A 82 -13.41 -14.22 -6.35
C PRO A 82 -13.95 -14.47 -4.93
N ILE A 83 -14.29 -13.41 -4.20
CA ILE A 83 -14.87 -13.48 -2.85
C ILE A 83 -16.33 -13.94 -2.92
N ALA A 84 -17.10 -13.40 -3.86
CA ALA A 84 -18.48 -13.81 -4.11
C ALA A 84 -18.55 -15.29 -4.53
N TRP A 85 -17.62 -15.74 -5.36
CA TRP A 85 -17.50 -17.14 -5.75
C TRP A 85 -17.17 -18.04 -4.55
N LEU A 86 -16.21 -17.65 -3.70
CA LEU A 86 -15.95 -18.34 -2.44
C LEU A 86 -17.22 -18.39 -1.57
N GLY A 87 -18.01 -17.31 -1.54
CA GLY A 87 -19.29 -17.26 -0.83
C GLY A 87 -20.28 -18.34 -1.25
N GLN A 88 -20.27 -18.76 -2.52
CA GLN A 88 -21.09 -19.87 -3.01
C GLN A 88 -20.63 -21.24 -2.45
N LEU A 89 -19.35 -21.38 -2.12
CA LEU A 89 -18.76 -22.63 -1.62
C LEU A 89 -18.82 -22.77 -0.10
N MET A 90 -18.56 -21.69 0.64
CA MET A 90 -18.37 -21.71 2.11
C MET A 90 -19.34 -20.81 2.88
N GLY A 91 -20.31 -20.22 2.18
CA GLY A 91 -21.29 -19.30 2.72
C GLY A 91 -20.78 -17.86 2.85
N GLU A 92 -21.70 -16.92 2.76
CA GLU A 92 -21.43 -15.48 2.81
C GLU A 92 -20.67 -15.02 4.06
N PRO A 93 -20.98 -15.49 5.29
CA PRO A 93 -20.23 -15.06 6.48
C PRO A 93 -18.73 -15.41 6.43
N SER A 94 -18.39 -16.54 5.79
CA SER A 94 -16.99 -16.95 5.61
C SER A 94 -16.30 -16.11 4.54
N ALA A 95 -17.01 -15.80 3.44
CA ALA A 95 -16.49 -14.92 2.39
C ALA A 95 -16.22 -13.49 2.90
N LEU A 96 -17.11 -12.95 3.74
CA LEU A 96 -16.89 -11.66 4.41
C LEU A 96 -15.64 -11.67 5.31
N ALA A 97 -15.41 -12.75 6.05
CA ALA A 97 -14.20 -12.91 6.85
C ALA A 97 -12.93 -12.88 5.98
N VAL A 98 -12.93 -13.60 4.86
CA VAL A 98 -11.81 -13.57 3.90
C VAL A 98 -11.62 -12.17 3.33
N SER A 99 -12.71 -11.49 2.96
CA SER A 99 -12.70 -10.11 2.43
C SER A 99 -12.02 -9.13 3.38
N ARG A 100 -12.31 -9.22 4.67
CA ARG A 100 -11.72 -8.37 5.71
C ARG A 100 -10.25 -8.67 5.93
N CYS A 101 -9.85 -9.93 5.88
CA CYS A 101 -8.43 -10.31 5.92
C CYS A 101 -7.66 -9.73 4.72
N LEU A 102 -8.25 -9.75 3.53
CA LEU A 102 -7.67 -9.15 2.33
C LEU A 102 -7.59 -7.62 2.46
N ALA A 103 -8.64 -6.97 2.96
CA ALA A 103 -8.64 -5.52 3.22
C ALA A 103 -7.55 -5.11 4.23
N ALA A 104 -7.44 -5.85 5.34
CA ALA A 104 -6.38 -5.64 6.32
C ALA A 104 -4.98 -5.85 5.69
N GLY A 105 -4.84 -6.83 4.79
CA GLY A 105 -3.63 -7.06 4.01
C GLY A 105 -3.27 -5.90 3.08
N ILE A 106 -4.26 -5.33 2.37
CA ILE A 106 -4.10 -4.14 1.52
C ILE A 106 -3.58 -2.96 2.35
N GLY A 107 -4.24 -2.66 3.48
CA GLY A 107 -3.81 -1.58 4.37
C GLY A 107 -2.42 -1.81 4.98
N ALA A 108 -2.08 -3.06 5.30
CA ALA A 108 -0.74 -3.43 5.76
C ALA A 108 0.33 -3.19 4.68
N LEU A 109 0.05 -3.59 3.44
CA LEU A 109 0.96 -3.35 2.32
C LEU A 109 1.14 -1.85 2.05
N THR A 110 0.07 -1.06 2.13
CA THR A 110 0.14 0.40 2.03
C THR A 110 1.09 0.99 3.08
N ALA A 111 0.95 0.60 4.35
CA ALA A 111 1.84 1.10 5.41
C ALA A 111 3.31 0.69 5.21
N VAL A 112 3.55 -0.54 4.75
CA VAL A 112 4.91 -1.04 4.42
C VAL A 112 5.52 -0.24 3.27
N LEU A 113 4.76 0.04 2.21
CA LEU A 113 5.27 0.82 1.08
C LEU A 113 5.56 2.28 1.46
N VAL A 114 4.73 2.89 2.31
CA VAL A 114 5.01 4.22 2.89
C VAL A 114 6.32 4.21 3.68
N ALA A 115 6.51 3.24 4.59
CA ALA A 115 7.75 3.10 5.33
C ALA A 115 8.96 2.91 4.39
N ARG A 116 8.81 2.07 3.35
CA ARG A 116 9.85 1.80 2.36
C ARG A 116 10.22 3.04 1.54
N LEU A 117 9.25 3.85 1.15
CA LEU A 117 9.46 5.13 0.45
C LEU A 117 10.28 6.12 1.28
N LEU A 118 10.17 6.04 2.60
CA LEU A 118 10.84 6.92 3.55
C LEU A 118 12.19 6.38 4.05
N LEU A 119 12.53 5.11 3.79
CA LEU A 119 13.83 4.52 4.15
C LEU A 119 15.05 5.33 3.66
N PRO A 120 15.07 5.91 2.43
CA PRO A 120 16.17 6.77 1.99
C PRO A 120 16.37 8.02 2.85
N ARG A 121 15.35 8.44 3.61
CA ARG A 121 15.40 9.58 4.56
C ARG A 121 15.80 9.15 5.98
N GLY A 122 16.07 7.86 6.21
CA GLY A 122 16.50 7.29 7.49
C GLY A 122 15.44 6.44 8.18
N LEU A 123 15.88 5.63 9.15
CA LEU A 123 15.02 4.67 9.87
C LEU A 123 13.93 5.37 10.70
N LEU A 124 14.22 6.54 11.28
CA LEU A 124 13.25 7.29 12.06
C LEU A 124 12.11 7.83 11.18
N ALA A 125 12.43 8.40 10.02
CA ALA A 125 11.43 8.85 9.06
C ALA A 125 10.57 7.69 8.55
N ALA A 126 11.20 6.55 8.22
CA ALA A 126 10.50 5.33 7.81
C ALA A 126 9.59 4.78 8.91
N GLY A 127 10.08 4.74 10.15
CA GLY A 127 9.33 4.23 11.30
C GLY A 127 8.13 5.11 11.62
N ILE A 128 8.32 6.42 11.68
CA ILE A 128 7.22 7.37 11.94
C ILE A 128 6.20 7.33 10.81
N GLY A 129 6.62 7.44 9.55
CA GLY A 129 5.69 7.42 8.42
C GLY A 129 4.92 6.09 8.30
N GLY A 130 5.61 4.97 8.52
CA GLY A 130 4.99 3.64 8.59
C GLY A 130 4.00 3.52 9.74
N ALA A 131 4.34 4.00 10.94
CA ALA A 131 3.45 3.96 12.10
C ALA A 131 2.22 4.85 11.91
N VAL A 132 2.38 6.05 11.33
CA VAL A 132 1.25 6.92 10.97
C VAL A 132 0.34 6.22 9.97
N ALA A 133 0.88 5.65 8.88
CA ALA A 133 0.07 4.91 7.91
C ALA A 133 -0.61 3.65 8.51
N ALA A 134 0.04 3.02 9.50
CA ALA A 134 -0.48 1.84 10.18
C ALA A 134 -1.63 2.15 11.14
N LEU A 135 -1.54 3.26 11.87
CA LEU A 135 -2.40 3.56 13.03
C LEU A 135 -3.34 4.75 12.85
N PHE A 136 -3.21 5.52 11.77
CA PHE A 136 -4.06 6.68 11.54
C PHE A 136 -5.53 6.23 11.43
N GLY A 137 -6.35 6.64 12.39
CA GLY A 137 -7.72 6.16 12.59
C GLY A 137 -8.58 6.15 11.32
N PRO A 138 -8.63 7.24 10.53
CA PRO A 138 -9.36 7.27 9.27
C PRO A 138 -8.88 6.22 8.26
N ALA A 139 -7.57 5.98 8.14
CA ALA A 139 -7.03 4.95 7.25
C ALA A 139 -7.38 3.54 7.73
N VAL A 140 -7.24 3.28 9.03
CA VAL A 140 -7.65 2.00 9.65
C VAL A 140 -9.15 1.76 9.46
N ALA A 141 -9.96 2.81 9.58
CA ALA A 141 -11.41 2.75 9.40
C ALA A 141 -11.83 2.43 7.96
N ALA A 142 -11.11 2.98 6.98
CA ALA A 142 -11.33 2.71 5.56
C ALA A 142 -10.88 1.30 5.13
N ASP A 143 -9.82 0.77 5.74
CA ASP A 143 -9.16 -0.46 5.30
C ASP A 143 -9.58 -1.72 6.09
N ARG A 144 -10.41 -1.60 7.13
CA ARG A 144 -10.89 -2.78 7.92
C ARG A 144 -11.94 -3.60 7.18
N VAL A 145 -12.46 -3.08 6.08
CA VAL A 145 -13.47 -3.68 5.22
C VAL A 145 -13.03 -3.50 3.77
N ALA A 146 -13.40 -4.40 2.87
CA ALA A 146 -12.96 -4.39 1.48
C ALA A 146 -13.69 -3.33 0.63
N LEU A 147 -13.45 -2.07 0.95
CA LEU A 147 -13.96 -0.90 0.25
C LEU A 147 -12.96 -0.37 -0.78
N LEU A 148 -13.40 0.62 -1.56
CA LEU A 148 -12.64 1.18 -2.67
C LEU A 148 -11.46 2.03 -2.18
N GLU A 149 -11.62 2.70 -1.05
CA GLU A 149 -10.68 3.64 -0.45
C GLU A 149 -9.33 2.98 -0.17
N GLY A 150 -9.34 1.75 0.36
CA GLY A 150 -8.12 1.00 0.64
C GLY A 150 -7.37 0.60 -0.64
N ALA A 151 -8.10 0.14 -1.65
CA ALA A 151 -7.52 -0.19 -2.95
C ALA A 151 -6.95 1.06 -3.66
N LEU A 152 -7.64 2.21 -3.59
CA LEU A 152 -7.16 3.48 -4.11
C LEU A 152 -5.89 3.94 -3.38
N SER A 153 -5.87 3.86 -2.05
CA SER A 153 -4.71 4.23 -1.23
C SER A 153 -3.49 3.40 -1.58
N LEU A 154 -3.66 2.08 -1.73
CA LEU A 154 -2.59 1.19 -2.17
C LEU A 154 -2.13 1.56 -3.58
N GLY A 155 -3.06 1.75 -4.52
CA GLY A 155 -2.76 2.13 -5.90
C GLY A 155 -1.92 3.41 -6.00
N LEU A 156 -2.28 4.44 -5.23
CA LEU A 156 -1.53 5.69 -5.15
C LEU A 156 -0.11 5.48 -4.62
N VAL A 157 0.06 4.72 -3.54
CA VAL A 157 1.38 4.46 -2.96
C VAL A 157 2.24 3.57 -3.87
N VAL A 158 1.64 2.62 -4.59
CA VAL A 158 2.31 1.84 -5.63
C VAL A 158 2.77 2.73 -6.77
N ALA A 159 1.93 3.65 -7.26
CA ALA A 159 2.29 4.60 -8.30
C ALA A 159 3.47 5.50 -7.87
N LEU A 160 3.42 6.04 -6.64
CA LEU A 160 4.52 6.81 -6.05
C LEU A 160 5.80 5.98 -5.91
N SER A 161 5.68 4.71 -5.52
CA SER A 161 6.81 3.77 -5.41
C SER A 161 7.46 3.50 -6.77
N ALA A 162 6.65 3.35 -7.82
CA ALA A 162 7.13 3.17 -9.18
C ALA A 162 7.81 4.44 -9.70
N LEU A 163 7.20 5.61 -9.50
CA LEU A 163 7.78 6.90 -9.91
C LEU A 163 9.14 7.14 -9.23
N ALA A 164 9.23 6.93 -7.92
CA ALA A 164 10.48 7.04 -7.19
C ALA A 164 11.53 6.01 -7.64
N ALA A 165 11.11 4.84 -8.14
CA ALA A 165 12.04 3.85 -8.69
C ALA A 165 12.59 4.27 -10.05
N VAL A 166 11.79 4.93 -10.89
CA VAL A 166 12.22 5.50 -12.17
C VAL A 166 13.22 6.64 -11.95
N GLU A 167 12.94 7.56 -11.04
CA GLU A 167 13.84 8.69 -10.72
C GLU A 167 15.22 8.22 -10.23
N ARG A 168 15.26 7.16 -9.40
CA ARG A 168 16.53 6.56 -8.95
C ARG A 168 17.33 5.90 -10.07
N ARG A 169 16.69 5.55 -11.18
CA ARG A 169 17.30 4.93 -12.37
C ARG A 169 17.66 5.93 -13.46
N GLY A 170 17.66 7.24 -13.17
CA GLY A 170 17.93 8.31 -14.13
C GLY A 170 19.14 8.03 -15.05
N PRO A 171 19.14 8.61 -16.27
CA PRO A 171 20.15 8.30 -17.29
C PRO A 171 21.54 8.47 -16.69
N ALA A 172 22.42 7.48 -16.90
CA ALA A 172 23.84 7.61 -16.59
C ALA A 172 24.28 8.94 -17.20
N GLN A 173 24.60 9.94 -16.37
CA GLN A 173 25.12 11.20 -16.86
C GLN A 173 26.34 10.83 -17.71
N PRO A 174 26.35 11.10 -19.03
CA PRO A 174 27.59 10.97 -19.77
C PRO A 174 28.58 11.88 -19.05
N ALA A 175 29.70 11.31 -18.62
CA ALA A 175 30.77 12.08 -18.02
C ALA A 175 31.13 13.17 -19.02
N ILE A 176 30.68 14.40 -18.77
CA ILE A 176 31.17 15.56 -19.49
C ILE A 176 32.61 15.66 -19.03
N ALA A 177 33.51 15.09 -19.83
CA ALA A 177 34.93 15.29 -19.67
C ALA A 177 35.15 16.80 -19.66
N ALA A 178 35.52 17.33 -18.50
CA ALA A 178 35.94 18.71 -18.39
C ALA A 178 37.06 18.94 -19.44
N PRO A 179 36.96 19.96 -20.30
CA PRO A 179 38.07 20.26 -21.21
C PRO A 179 39.31 20.53 -20.36
N ALA A 180 40.35 19.73 -20.59
CA ALA A 180 41.65 19.93 -19.96
C ALA A 180 42.13 21.35 -20.28
N ALA A 181 42.29 22.17 -19.24
CA ALA A 181 42.90 23.48 -19.38
C ALA A 181 44.35 23.29 -19.89
N PRO A 182 44.78 23.99 -20.95
CA PRO A 182 46.18 23.96 -21.36
C PRO A 182 47.01 24.68 -20.29
N THR A 183 47.85 23.91 -19.60
CA THR A 183 48.96 24.45 -18.80
C THR A 183 49.94 25.14 -19.74
N ALA A 184 49.84 26.46 -19.87
CA ALA A 184 50.87 27.28 -20.48
C ALA A 184 52.05 27.36 -19.49
N ALA A 185 53.08 26.56 -19.74
CA ALA A 185 54.40 26.77 -19.16
C ALA A 185 55.04 27.96 -19.88
N VAL A 186 55.18 29.09 -19.18
CA VAL A 186 56.07 30.18 -19.60
C VAL A 186 57.33 30.06 -18.76
N ALA A 187 58.45 29.82 -19.46
CA ALA A 187 59.79 29.71 -18.89
C ALA A 187 60.33 31.09 -18.47
N PRO A 188 61.23 31.16 -17.47
CA PRO A 188 61.86 32.41 -17.05
C PRO A 188 63.00 32.83 -18.00
N THR A 189 63.05 34.13 -18.33
CA THR A 189 64.25 34.86 -18.76
C THR A 189 64.30 36.17 -18.02
#